data_AF-A0A699RTP7-F1
#
_entry.id   AF-A0A699RTP7-F1
#
_cell.length_a   1.000
_cell.length_b   1.000
_cell.length_c   1.000
_cell.angle_alpha   90.00
_cell.angle_beta   90.00
_cell.angle_gamma   90.00
#
_symmetry.space_group_name_H-M   'P 1'
#
loop_
_entity.id
_entity.type
_entity.pdbx_description
1 polymer ?
#
loop_
_entity_poly.entity_id
_entity_poly.type
_entity_poly.pdbx_seq_one_letter_code
_entity_poly.pdbx_strand_id
1 'polypeptide(L)'
;MNRITRFLARPVALAVTGLALAFGLNACTTANVAATSDFDHAVNFRAYKTWAWYPKQANDTEGGPARGYESFTDQRIRDAVTKDLGAKGLTEVASNAAPDVFVAYSVRIENQQQRVGGSPFGYGYPYGYGYGGYGYGYPYGGSYNYKAGT
;
A
#
# COMPACT_ATOMS: atom_id res chain seq x y z
N MET A 1 -36.69 -42.35 23.01
CA MET A 1 -36.54 -40.90 23.33
C MET A 1 -35.44 -40.26 22.45
N ASN A 2 -35.56 -40.26 21.11
CA ASN A 2 -34.48 -39.75 20.23
C ASN A 2 -34.97 -38.97 18.98
N ARG A 3 -36.24 -38.57 18.94
CA ARG A 3 -36.82 -37.84 17.79
C ARG A 3 -36.85 -36.31 17.96
N ILE A 4 -36.70 -35.80 19.20
CA ILE A 4 -36.80 -34.37 19.52
C ILE A 4 -35.47 -33.64 19.28
N THR A 5 -34.33 -34.32 19.47
CA THR A 5 -32.97 -33.75 19.28
C THR A 5 -32.66 -33.36 17.83
N ARG A 6 -33.30 -33.99 16.84
CA ARG A 6 -33.09 -33.68 15.41
C ARG A 6 -33.86 -32.45 14.92
N PHE A 7 -34.94 -32.06 15.60
CA PHE A 7 -35.78 -30.92 15.21
C PHE A 7 -35.18 -29.57 15.62
N LEU A 8 -34.45 -29.53 16.76
CA LEU A 8 -33.78 -28.33 17.25
C LEU A 8 -32.40 -28.11 16.62
N ALA A 9 -31.76 -29.17 16.10
CA ALA A 9 -30.44 -29.08 15.48
C ALA A 9 -30.44 -28.31 14.14
N ARG A 10 -31.54 -28.36 13.38
CA ARG A 10 -31.68 -27.69 12.06
C ARG A 10 -31.82 -26.16 12.15
N PRO A 11 -32.68 -25.59 13.02
CA PRO A 11 -32.75 -24.13 13.18
C PRO A 11 -31.50 -23.56 13.85
N VAL A 12 -30.88 -24.31 14.77
CA VAL A 12 -29.60 -23.91 15.38
C VAL A 12 -28.47 -23.93 14.34
N ALA A 13 -28.39 -24.94 13.48
CA ALA A 13 -27.40 -24.98 12.40
C ALA A 13 -27.60 -23.84 11.37
N LEU A 14 -28.85 -23.52 11.02
CA LEU A 14 -29.17 -22.38 10.14
C LEU A 14 -28.84 -21.04 10.80
N ALA A 15 -29.13 -20.86 12.08
CA ALA A 15 -28.78 -19.67 12.83
C ALA A 15 -27.25 -19.50 12.95
N VAL A 16 -26.51 -20.59 13.20
CA VAL A 16 -25.04 -20.57 13.26
C VAL A 16 -24.43 -20.27 11.90
N THR A 17 -25.00 -20.81 10.82
CA THR A 17 -24.51 -20.56 9.45
C THR A 17 -24.83 -19.12 9.01
N GLY A 18 -26.02 -18.60 9.35
CA GLY A 18 -26.39 -17.21 9.11
C GLY A 18 -25.52 -16.21 9.89
N LEU A 19 -25.20 -16.55 11.15
CA LEU A 19 -24.30 -15.75 11.97
C LEU A 19 -22.87 -15.75 11.42
N ALA A 20 -22.37 -16.91 10.97
CA ALA A 20 -21.07 -17.02 10.32
C ALA A 20 -20.98 -16.22 9.01
N LEU A 21 -22.05 -16.22 8.19
CA LEU A 21 -22.13 -15.38 6.99
C LEU A 21 -22.14 -13.89 7.33
N ALA A 22 -22.91 -13.48 8.36
CA ALA A 22 -22.99 -12.09 8.79
C ALA A 22 -21.65 -11.56 9.31
N PHE A 23 -20.87 -12.39 10.01
CA PHE A 23 -19.52 -12.03 10.46
C PHE A 23 -18.47 -12.08 9.34
N GLY A 24 -18.61 -12.99 8.37
CA GLY A 24 -17.69 -13.12 7.23
C GLY A 24 -17.69 -11.94 6.26
N LEU A 25 -18.76 -11.13 6.23
CA LEU A 25 -18.86 -9.93 5.38
C LEU A 25 -17.96 -8.76 5.85
N ASN A 26 -17.38 -8.82 7.04
CA ASN A 26 -16.47 -7.78 7.56
C ASN A 26 -14.99 -8.04 7.22
N ALA A 27 -14.68 -9.11 6.48
CA ALA A 27 -13.30 -9.48 6.16
C ALA A 27 -12.67 -8.67 5.01
N CYS A 28 -13.43 -7.79 4.35
CA CYS A 28 -12.88 -6.81 3.41
C CYS A 28 -12.23 -5.65 4.18
N THR A 29 -11.14 -5.94 4.89
CA THR A 29 -10.30 -4.88 5.46
C THR A 29 -9.63 -4.14 4.31
N THR A 30 -10.22 -3.00 3.94
CA THR A 30 -9.56 -1.98 3.13
C THR A 30 -8.19 -1.70 3.73
N ALA A 31 -7.14 -1.77 2.91
CA ALA A 31 -5.83 -1.28 3.29
C ALA A 31 -6.00 0.17 3.77
N ASN A 32 -5.74 0.43 5.04
CA ASN A 32 -5.85 1.76 5.63
C ASN A 32 -4.71 2.62 5.09
N VAL A 33 -4.93 3.25 3.92
CA VAL A 33 -4.04 4.30 3.43
C VAL A 33 -4.31 5.53 4.28
N ALA A 34 -3.36 5.89 5.14
CA ALA A 34 -3.44 7.12 5.91
C ALA A 34 -3.26 8.31 4.96
N ALA A 35 -4.32 9.10 4.77
CA ALA A 35 -4.27 10.34 4.01
C ALA A 35 -4.38 11.53 4.97
N THR A 36 -3.40 12.43 4.91
CA THR A 36 -3.39 13.69 5.66
C THR A 36 -3.38 14.86 4.69
N SER A 37 -4.15 15.90 4.98
CA SER A 37 -4.22 17.13 4.17
C SER A 37 -4.07 18.35 5.05
N ASP A 38 -3.31 19.34 4.59
CA ASP A 38 -3.14 20.65 5.22
C ASP A 38 -3.27 21.74 4.15
N PHE A 39 -3.88 22.86 4.49
CA PHE A 39 -4.11 24.00 3.61
C PHE A 39 -4.37 25.29 4.40
N ASP A 40 -4.17 26.44 3.75
CA ASP A 40 -4.46 27.73 4.36
C ASP A 40 -5.98 28.01 4.40
N HIS A 41 -6.53 28.14 5.61
CA HIS A 41 -7.95 28.40 5.84
C HIS A 41 -8.39 29.83 5.51
N ALA A 42 -7.46 30.78 5.34
CA ALA A 42 -7.78 32.14 4.93
C ALA A 42 -8.04 32.26 3.41
N VAL A 43 -7.65 31.25 2.63
CA VAL A 43 -7.76 31.27 1.16
C VAL A 43 -9.16 30.87 0.70
N ASN A 44 -9.76 31.70 -0.16
CA ASN A 44 -11.00 31.37 -0.84
C ASN A 44 -10.74 30.55 -2.12
N PHE A 45 -10.66 29.23 -1.99
CA PHE A 45 -10.43 28.33 -3.12
C PHE A 45 -11.54 28.36 -4.19
N ARG A 46 -12.73 28.90 -3.91
CA ARG A 46 -13.79 29.06 -4.91
C ARG A 46 -13.44 30.09 -5.98
N ALA A 47 -12.48 30.98 -5.72
CA ALA A 47 -12.03 31.98 -6.66
C ALA A 47 -11.23 31.37 -7.83
N TYR A 48 -10.57 30.23 -7.62
CA TYR A 48 -9.76 29.56 -8.64
C TYR A 48 -10.63 28.75 -9.59
N LYS A 49 -10.29 28.80 -10.89
CA LYS A 49 -11.05 28.15 -11.97
C LYS A 49 -10.18 27.32 -12.90
N THR A 50 -8.92 27.68 -13.03
CA THR A 50 -7.98 27.03 -13.92
C THR A 50 -6.84 26.38 -13.14
N TRP A 51 -6.35 25.26 -13.64
CA TRP A 51 -5.18 24.61 -13.07
C TRP A 51 -4.30 24.07 -14.18
N ALA A 52 -3.01 23.89 -13.88
CA ALA A 52 -2.12 23.15 -14.76
C ALA A 52 -1.13 22.31 -13.95
N TRP A 53 -0.57 21.30 -14.60
CA TRP A 53 0.61 20.63 -14.07
C TRP A 53 1.77 21.59 -13.95
N TYR A 54 2.44 21.55 -12.80
CA TYR A 54 3.66 22.31 -12.60
C TYR A 54 4.73 21.86 -13.63
N PRO A 55 5.37 22.79 -14.39
CA PRO A 55 6.22 22.45 -15.54
C PRO A 55 7.43 21.58 -15.18
N LYS A 56 7.91 21.69 -13.93
CA LYS A 56 9.06 20.96 -13.43
C LYS A 56 8.67 20.27 -12.13
N GLN A 57 8.05 19.09 -12.21
CA GLN A 57 7.69 18.37 -10.98
C GLN A 57 8.94 18.03 -10.18
N ALA A 58 8.75 17.88 -8.87
CA ALA A 58 9.83 17.49 -7.97
C ALA A 58 10.39 16.11 -8.36
N ASN A 59 11.70 15.96 -8.25
CA ASN A 59 12.32 14.65 -8.31
C ASN A 59 11.89 13.86 -7.07
N ASP A 60 11.37 12.66 -7.31
CA ASP A 60 11.02 11.72 -6.25
C ASP A 60 12.11 10.63 -6.12
N THR A 61 11.91 9.65 -5.24
CA THR A 61 12.92 8.59 -5.01
C THR A 61 13.17 7.68 -6.22
N GLU A 62 12.29 7.70 -7.21
CA GLU A 62 12.44 6.96 -8.47
C GLU A 62 12.89 7.86 -9.64
N GLY A 63 13.32 9.10 -9.34
CA GLY A 63 13.80 10.06 -10.33
C GLY A 63 12.73 11.02 -10.84
N GLY A 64 11.60 11.14 -10.13
CA GLY A 64 10.43 11.89 -10.56
C GLY A 64 9.33 10.96 -11.09
N PRO A 65 8.10 11.48 -11.19
CA PRO A 65 6.81 10.77 -11.16
C PRO A 65 6.88 9.30 -11.56
N ALA A 66 7.31 8.51 -10.56
CA ALA A 66 7.45 7.06 -10.53
C ALA A 66 8.20 6.38 -11.70
N ARG A 67 9.21 7.04 -12.30
CA ARG A 67 10.14 6.67 -13.42
C ARG A 67 9.97 7.54 -14.67
N GLY A 68 10.21 8.85 -14.52
CA GLY A 68 10.36 9.72 -15.69
C GLY A 68 9.07 9.97 -16.49
N TYR A 69 7.91 10.01 -15.83
CA TYR A 69 6.61 10.38 -16.44
C TYR A 69 6.05 9.42 -17.49
N GLU A 70 6.68 8.26 -17.70
CA GLU A 70 6.18 7.23 -18.64
C GLU A 70 5.62 6.00 -17.91
N SER A 71 5.62 6.03 -16.58
CA SER A 71 5.19 4.90 -15.78
C SER A 71 3.65 4.78 -15.75
N PHE A 72 3.16 3.54 -15.64
CA PHE A 72 1.74 3.28 -15.42
C PHE A 72 1.21 3.94 -14.13
N THR A 73 2.07 4.11 -13.13
CA THR A 73 1.73 4.81 -11.89
C THR A 73 1.52 6.30 -12.14
N ASP A 74 2.37 6.95 -12.95
CA ASP A 74 2.20 8.36 -13.30
C ASP A 74 0.86 8.62 -14.00
N GLN A 75 0.54 7.80 -15.02
CA GLN A 75 -0.72 7.90 -15.74
C GLN A 75 -1.92 7.80 -14.79
N ARG A 76 -1.90 6.81 -13.88
CA ARG A 76 -2.99 6.62 -12.91
C ARG A 76 -3.14 7.79 -11.94
N ILE A 77 -2.04 8.37 -11.47
CA ILE A 77 -2.08 9.53 -10.57
C ILE A 77 -2.62 10.74 -11.32
N ARG A 78 -2.13 10.99 -12.54
CA ARG A 78 -2.58 12.11 -13.37
C ARG A 78 -4.07 12.00 -13.70
N ASP A 79 -4.53 10.83 -14.13
CA ASP A 79 -5.93 10.58 -14.44
C ASP A 79 -6.84 10.81 -13.22
N ALA A 80 -6.42 10.33 -12.04
CA ALA A 80 -7.16 10.53 -10.80
C ALA A 80 -7.25 12.02 -10.43
N VAL A 81 -6.13 12.75 -10.49
CA VAL A 81 -6.09 14.18 -10.17
C VAL A 81 -6.91 14.99 -11.18
N THR A 82 -6.75 14.74 -12.48
CA THR A 82 -7.53 15.43 -13.52
C THR A 82 -9.03 15.19 -13.35
N LYS A 83 -9.43 13.95 -13.03
CA LYS A 83 -10.82 13.61 -12.75
C LYS A 83 -11.36 14.34 -11.52
N ASP A 84 -10.61 14.34 -10.41
CA ASP A 84 -11.07 14.93 -9.15
C ASP A 84 -11.13 16.46 -9.22
N LEU A 85 -10.18 17.11 -9.88
CA LEU A 85 -10.20 18.55 -10.11
C LEU A 85 -11.30 18.97 -11.09
N GLY A 86 -11.54 18.17 -12.14
CA GLY A 86 -12.66 18.36 -13.04
C GLY A 86 -14.02 18.24 -12.32
N ALA A 87 -14.16 17.25 -11.43
CA ALA A 87 -15.36 17.09 -10.59
C ALA A 87 -15.56 18.26 -9.62
N LYS A 88 -14.48 18.94 -9.21
CA LYS A 88 -14.51 20.17 -8.40
C LYS A 88 -14.77 21.44 -9.24
N GLY A 89 -14.90 21.31 -10.57
CA GLY A 89 -15.20 22.41 -11.49
C GLY A 89 -13.99 23.24 -11.91
N LEU A 90 -12.77 22.73 -11.74
CA LEU A 90 -11.58 23.37 -12.30
C LEU A 90 -11.31 22.88 -13.73
N THR A 91 -10.81 23.77 -14.58
CA THR A 91 -10.45 23.49 -15.98
C THR A 91 -8.95 23.36 -16.11
N GLU A 92 -8.47 22.27 -16.71
CA GLU A 92 -7.05 22.10 -17.02
C GLU A 92 -6.66 23.02 -18.19
N VAL A 93 -5.59 23.78 -18.02
CA VAL A 93 -5.00 24.65 -19.05
C VAL A 93 -3.55 24.29 -19.30
N ALA A 94 -2.99 24.73 -20.42
CA ALA A 94 -1.56 24.55 -20.69
C ALA A 94 -0.72 25.26 -19.62
N SER A 95 0.40 24.65 -19.21
CA SER A 95 1.22 25.20 -18.12
C SER A 95 1.82 26.59 -18.42
N ASN A 96 1.88 26.99 -19.69
CA ASN A 96 2.30 28.32 -20.12
C ASN A 96 1.15 29.34 -20.23
N ALA A 97 -0.10 28.95 -19.95
CA ALA A 97 -1.29 29.78 -20.05
C ALA A 97 -1.64 30.54 -18.75
N ALA A 98 -0.69 30.63 -17.80
CA ALA A 98 -0.86 31.28 -16.49
C ALA A 98 -2.09 30.79 -15.70
N PRO A 99 -2.08 29.52 -15.23
CA PRO A 99 -3.17 28.96 -14.44
C PRO A 99 -3.28 29.63 -13.07
N ASP A 100 -4.48 29.55 -12.46
CA ASP A 100 -4.69 30.00 -11.08
C ASP A 100 -3.95 29.10 -10.06
N VAL A 101 -3.86 27.80 -10.37
CA VAL A 101 -3.27 26.79 -9.47
C VAL A 101 -2.31 25.89 -10.25
N PHE A 102 -1.10 25.71 -9.72
CA PHE A 102 -0.19 24.67 -10.18
C PHE A 102 -0.30 23.44 -9.29
N VAL A 103 -0.36 22.26 -9.93
CA VAL A 103 -0.43 20.98 -9.23
C VAL A 103 0.87 20.21 -9.44
N ALA A 104 1.40 19.68 -8.34
CA ALA A 104 2.55 18.79 -8.38
C ALA A 104 2.39 17.61 -7.43
N TYR A 105 3.07 16.50 -7.74
CA TYR A 105 3.09 15.31 -6.91
C TYR A 105 4.48 14.63 -6.93
N SER A 106 4.74 13.79 -5.93
CA SER A 106 5.98 13.02 -5.78
C SER A 106 5.68 11.67 -5.15
N VAL A 107 6.32 10.60 -5.63
CA VAL A 107 6.12 9.23 -5.09
C VAL A 107 7.37 8.75 -4.36
N ARG A 108 7.19 8.30 -3.12
CA ARG A 108 8.30 7.72 -2.33
C ARG A 108 8.21 6.19 -2.32
N ILE A 109 9.25 5.54 -2.82
CA ILE A 109 9.44 4.09 -2.75
C ILE A 109 10.65 3.82 -1.86
N GLU A 110 10.43 3.08 -0.78
CA GLU A 110 11.47 2.67 0.15
C GLU A 110 11.85 1.22 -0.10
N ASN A 111 13.16 0.94 -0.15
CA ASN A 111 13.64 -0.43 -0.11
C ASN A 111 13.57 -0.90 1.35
N GLN A 112 12.62 -1.77 1.67
CA GLN A 112 12.62 -2.43 2.96
C GLN A 112 13.49 -3.69 2.86
N GLN A 113 14.58 -3.70 3.63
CA GLN A 113 15.40 -4.89 3.79
C GLN A 113 14.84 -5.70 4.95
N GLN A 114 14.10 -6.76 4.64
CA GLN A 114 13.70 -7.70 5.68
C GLN A 114 14.87 -8.65 5.95
N ARG A 115 15.54 -8.42 7.09
CA ARG A 115 16.44 -9.41 7.66
C ARG A 115 15.58 -10.56 8.18
N VAL A 116 15.52 -11.66 7.44
CA VAL A 116 15.06 -12.92 8.01
C VAL A 116 16.13 -13.30 9.03
N GLY A 117 15.80 -13.17 10.31
CA GLY A 117 16.68 -13.60 11.38
C GLY A 117 17.01 -15.07 11.16
N GLY A 118 18.23 -15.37 10.72
CA GLY A 118 18.76 -16.72 10.82
C GLY A 118 18.68 -17.09 12.30
N SER A 119 18.03 -18.21 12.60
CA SER A 119 18.01 -18.77 13.95
C SER A 119 19.44 -18.74 14.52
N PRO A 120 19.69 -18.14 15.70
CA PRO A 120 21.01 -18.19 16.32
C PRO A 120 21.36 -19.64 16.75
N PHE A 121 20.39 -20.55 16.68
CA PHE A 121 20.57 -21.96 16.94
C PHE A 121 20.84 -22.67 15.62
N GLY A 122 22.12 -22.83 15.31
CA GLY A 122 22.56 -23.85 14.38
C GLY A 122 22.07 -25.21 14.87
N TYR A 123 21.34 -25.94 14.03
CA TYR A 123 21.01 -27.34 14.30
C TYR A 123 22.28 -28.19 14.08
N GLY A 124 23.20 -28.12 15.04
CA GLY A 124 24.29 -29.08 15.16
C GLY A 124 23.75 -30.38 15.75
N TYR A 125 23.70 -31.44 14.96
CA TYR A 125 23.44 -32.80 15.44
C TYR A 125 24.66 -33.29 16.25
N PRO A 126 24.54 -33.66 17.53
CA PRO A 126 25.69 -34.03 18.35
C PRO A 126 26.00 -35.54 18.25
N TYR A 127 26.14 -36.08 17.04
CA TYR A 127 26.55 -37.49 16.86
C TYR A 127 27.53 -37.64 15.70
N GLY A 128 28.81 -37.79 16.02
CA GLY A 128 29.85 -38.17 15.07
C GLY A 128 31.26 -38.07 15.63
N TYR A 129 31.77 -39.17 16.18
CA TYR A 129 33.18 -39.41 16.50
C TYR A 129 34.10 -39.05 15.32
N GLY A 130 35.10 -38.18 15.51
CA GLY A 130 36.12 -37.96 14.50
C GLY A 130 37.02 -36.76 14.78
N TYR A 131 38.33 -37.00 14.75
CA TYR A 131 39.44 -36.06 14.87
C TYR A 131 39.21 -34.69 14.20
N GLY A 132 39.53 -33.61 14.93
CA GLY A 132 40.00 -32.32 14.43
C GLY A 132 39.33 -31.75 13.17
N GLY A 133 38.28 -30.94 13.34
CA GLY A 133 37.68 -30.20 12.24
C GLY A 133 37.22 -28.81 12.69
N TYR A 134 37.92 -27.78 12.24
CA TYR A 134 37.47 -26.39 12.32
C TYR A 134 36.15 -26.25 11.54
N GLY A 135 35.02 -26.29 12.26
CA GLY A 135 33.69 -26.13 11.68
C GLY A 135 33.45 -24.69 11.25
N TYR A 136 33.67 -24.39 9.97
CA TYR A 136 33.17 -23.17 9.33
C TYR A 136 31.65 -23.23 9.24
N GLY A 137 30.96 -22.70 10.25
CA GLY A 137 29.53 -22.43 10.18
C GLY A 137 29.28 -21.27 9.21
N TYR A 138 28.82 -21.57 7.99
CA TYR A 138 28.31 -20.54 7.08
C TYR A 138 26.95 -20.04 7.61
N PRO A 139 26.80 -18.75 7.99
CA PRO A 139 25.50 -18.22 8.33
C PRO A 139 24.64 -18.16 7.06
N TYR A 140 23.70 -19.10 6.92
CA TYR A 140 22.64 -19.06 5.92
C TYR A 140 21.60 -18.02 6.37
N GLY A 141 21.93 -16.74 6.20
CA GLY A 141 21.04 -15.60 6.41
C GLY A 141 20.79 -14.89 5.09
N GLY A 142 19.67 -15.20 4.42
CA GLY A 142 19.22 -14.46 3.25
C GLY A 142 18.57 -13.15 3.66
N SER A 143 19.06 -12.02 3.16
CA SER A 143 18.31 -10.76 3.19
C SER A 143 17.59 -10.59 1.85
N TYR A 144 16.26 -10.48 1.88
CA TYR A 144 15.49 -10.10 0.70
C TYR A 144 15.22 -8.60 0.76
N ASN A 145 15.66 -7.90 -0.28
CA ASN A 145 15.29 -6.50 -0.50
C ASN A 145 13.98 -6.50 -1.29
N TYR A 146 12.95 -5.85 -0.77
CA TYR A 146 11.75 -5.55 -1.54
C TYR A 146 11.47 -4.04 -1.51
N LYS A 147 10.90 -3.54 -2.60
CA LYS A 147 10.44 -2.16 -2.70
C LYS A 147 9.03 -2.06 -2.14
N ALA A 148 8.84 -1.23 -1.12
CA ALA A 148 7.54 -0.85 -0.60
C ALA A 148 7.29 0.62 -0.97
N GLY A 149 6.17 0.89 -1.66
CA GLY A 149 5.72 2.26 -1.94
C GLY A 149 4.62 2.67 -0.97
N THR A 150 4.57 3.96 -0.63
CA THR A 150 3.43 4.62 0.03
C THR A 150 2.77 5.59 -0.92
#